data_AF-A0A3D3P8H9-F1
#
_entry.id   AF-A0A3D3P8H9-F1
#
_cell.length_a   1.000
_cell.length_b   1.000
_cell.length_c   1.000
_cell.angle_alpha   90.00
_cell.angle_beta   90.00
_cell.angle_gamma   90.00
#
_symmetry.space_group_name_H-M   'P 1'
#
loop_
_entity.id
_entity.type
_entity.pdbx_description
1 polymer ?
#
loop_
_entity_poly.entity_id
_entity_poly.type
_entity_poly.pdbx_seq_one_letter_code
_entity_poly.pdbx_strand_id
1 'polypeptide(L)' 'MKTVAILATLDTKADEAGFMRSEIESLGGQALLIDLSLVGESHLSADVTKQDVISAGGGNLADLLVKPNREESNPFIV' A
#
# COMPACT_ATOMS: atom_id res chain seq x y z
N MET A 1 -0.62 -20.45 -10.77
CA MET A 1 0.34 -19.54 -10.12
C MET A 1 -0.33 -18.97 -8.88
N LYS A 2 0.32 -18.96 -7.72
CA LYS A 2 -0.27 -18.40 -6.48
C LYS A 2 0.13 -16.93 -6.35
N THR A 3 -0.81 -16.11 -5.90
CA THR A 3 -0.59 -14.69 -5.65
C THR A 3 -0.32 -14.45 -4.16
N VAL A 4 0.69 -13.64 -3.85
CA VAL A 4 1.08 -13.23 -2.50
C VAL A 4 0.89 -11.72 -2.40
N ALA A 5 0.04 -11.27 -1.48
CA ALA A 5 -0.16 -9.85 -1.23
C ALA A 5 0.95 -9.30 -0.32
N ILE A 6 1.54 -8.18 -0.74
CA ILE A 6 2.52 -7.41 0.04
C ILE A 6 1.81 -6.12 0.48
N LEU A 7 1.55 -6.00 1.77
CA LEU A 7 0.96 -4.81 2.38
C LEU A 7 2.10 -3.98 2.99
N ALA A 8 2.30 -2.76 2.51
CA ALA A 8 3.40 -1.93 2.98
C ALA A 8 3.06 -0.43 2.89
N THR A 9 3.64 0.36 3.79
CA THR A 9 3.66 1.82 3.69
C THR A 9 4.76 2.24 2.71
N LEU A 10 4.43 2.29 1.42
CA LEU A 10 5.41 2.45 0.34
C LEU A 10 6.14 3.80 0.36
N ASP A 11 5.59 4.82 1.01
CA ASP A 11 6.26 6.10 1.24
C ASP A 11 7.56 6.00 2.07
N THR A 12 7.70 4.94 2.86
CA THR A 12 8.87 4.68 3.70
C THR A 12 9.50 3.32 3.48
N LYS A 13 8.80 2.40 2.82
CA LYS A 13 9.17 0.98 2.64
C LYS A 13 9.16 0.52 1.19
N ALA A 14 9.33 1.44 0.23
CA ALA A 14 9.39 1.13 -1.19
C ALA A 14 10.49 0.10 -1.51
N ASP A 15 11.71 0.32 -1.01
CA ASP A 15 12.86 -0.54 -1.33
C ASP A 15 12.67 -1.96 -0.78
N GLU A 16 12.24 -2.08 0.48
CA GLU A 16 11.96 -3.39 1.08
C GLU A 16 10.80 -4.11 0.38
N ALA A 17 9.74 -3.40 0.00
CA ALA A 17 8.61 -3.99 -0.70
C ALA A 17 8.96 -4.42 -2.14
N GLY A 18 9.78 -3.62 -2.84
CA GLY A 18 10.31 -3.94 -4.17
C GLY A 18 11.22 -5.17 -4.16
N PHE A 19 12.07 -5.28 -3.14
CA PHE A 19 12.87 -6.48 -2.90
C PHE A 19 11.98 -7.71 -2.70
N MET A 20 11.00 -7.64 -1.81
CA MET A 20 10.07 -8.75 -1.55
C MET A 20 9.27 -9.17 -2.80
N ARG A 21 8.79 -8.22 -3.60
CA ARG A 21 8.14 -8.49 -4.90
C ARG A 21 9.07 -9.30 -5.81
N SER A 22 10.32 -8.85 -5.95
CA SER A 22 11.32 -9.50 -6.80
C SER A 22 11.62 -10.93 -6.35
N GLU A 23 11.74 -11.17 -5.05
CA GLU A 23 11.98 -12.50 -4.48
C GLU A 23 10.77 -13.43 -4.66
N ILE A 24 9.55 -12.95 -4.48
CA ILE A 24 8.33 -13.75 -4.72
C ILE A 24 8.25 -14.17 -6.19
N GLU A 25 8.53 -13.26 -7.11
CA GLU A 25 8.50 -13.50 -8.55
C GLU A 25 9.62 -14.45 -9.00
N SER A 26 10.83 -14.32 -8.44
CA SER A 26 11.97 -15.21 -8.76
C SER A 26 11.71 -16.66 -8.35
N LEU A 27 10.90 -16.87 -7.30
CA LEU A 27 10.45 -18.19 -6.83
C LEU A 27 9.24 -18.74 -7.62
N GLY A 28 8.77 -18.04 -8.64
CA GLY A 28 7.63 -18.45 -9.48
C GLY A 28 6.25 -18.11 -8.91
N GLY A 29 6.20 -17.26 -7.89
CA GLY A 29 4.96 -16.66 -7.38
C GLY A 29 4.56 -15.38 -8.13
N GLN A 30 3.36 -14.88 -7.85
CA GLN A 30 2.93 -13.54 -8.27
C GLN A 30 2.88 -12.63 -7.05
N ALA A 31 3.52 -11.47 -7.09
CA ALA A 31 3.35 -10.46 -6.05
C ALA A 31 2.19 -9.51 -6.40
N LEU A 32 1.37 -9.18 -5.41
CA LEU A 32 0.36 -8.10 -5.49
C LEU A 32 0.74 -7.04 -4.46
N LEU A 33 1.15 -5.86 -4.91
CA LEU A 33 1.63 -4.79 -4.05
C LEU A 33 0.48 -3.84 -3.67
N ILE A 34 0.24 -3.69 -2.37
CA ILE A 34 -0.83 -2.86 -1.80
C ILE A 34 -0.19 -1.75 -0.95
N ASP A 35 -0.46 -0.50 -1.34
CA ASP A 35 0.03 0.68 -0.65
C ASP A 35 -0.88 1.07 0.51
N LEU A 36 -0.33 1.01 1.73
CA LEU A 36 -1.00 1.42 2.97
C LEU A 36 -0.49 2.78 3.49
N SER A 37 0.30 3.51 2.69
CA SER A 37 0.74 4.86 3.05
C SER A 37 -0.44 5.83 3.14
N LEU A 38 -0.27 6.87 3.95
CA LEU A 38 -1.26 7.94 4.08
C LEU A 38 -0.80 9.22 3.39
N VAL A 39 0.38 9.75 3.75
CA VAL A 39 0.79 11.11 3.38
C VAL A 39 1.91 11.13 2.36
N GLY A 40 2.95 10.33 2.56
CA GLY A 40 4.14 10.40 1.71
C GLY A 40 3.90 9.78 0.34
N GLU A 41 4.79 10.11 -0.59
CA GLU A 41 4.80 9.52 -1.93
C GLU A 41 5.85 8.42 -2.04
N SER A 42 5.55 7.42 -2.87
CA SER A 42 6.49 6.34 -3.17
C SER A 42 7.01 6.45 -4.59
N HIS A 43 8.25 6.03 -4.80
CA HIS A 43 8.81 5.83 -6.14
C HIS A 43 8.41 4.47 -6.73
N LEU A 44 7.88 3.55 -5.92
CA LEU A 44 7.44 2.22 -6.34
C LEU A 44 5.94 2.23 -6.63
N SER A 45 5.56 1.80 -7.83
CA SER A 45 4.14 1.70 -8.22
C SER A 45 3.47 0.49 -7.56
N ALA A 46 2.39 0.76 -6.82
CA ALA A 46 1.51 -0.25 -6.27
C ALA A 46 0.52 -0.77 -7.31
N ASP A 47 0.03 -2.00 -7.12
CA ASP A 47 -1.07 -2.57 -7.89
C ASP A 47 -2.43 -2.14 -7.31
N VAL A 48 -2.48 -1.95 -5.99
CA VAL A 48 -3.60 -1.34 -5.26
C VAL A 48 -3.05 -0.10 -4.54
N THR A 49 -3.52 1.07 -4.95
CA THR A 49 -3.01 2.35 -4.44
C THR A 49 -3.60 2.69 -3.06
N LYS A 50 -2.97 3.61 -2.34
CA LYS A 50 -3.54 4.18 -1.09
C LYS A 50 -4.95 4.75 -1.30
N GLN A 51 -5.25 5.32 -2.47
CA GLN A 51 -6.60 5.79 -2.81
C GLN A 51 -7.59 4.63 -2.89
N ASP A 52 -7.20 3.52 -3.55
CA ASP A 52 -8.05 2.33 -3.69
C ASP A 52 -8.36 1.71 -2.33
N VAL A 53 -7.35 1.59 -1.45
CA VAL A 53 -7.49 1.07 -0.08
C VAL A 53 -8.48 1.91 0.72
N ILE A 54 -8.27 3.23 0.79
CA ILE A 54 -9.15 4.12 1.55
C ILE A 54 -10.58 4.09 1.00
N SER A 55 -10.74 4.10 -0.32
CA SER A 55 -12.07 4.07 -0.96
C SER A 55 -12.79 2.74 -0.69
N ALA A 56 -12.08 1.61 -0.72
CA ALA A 56 -12.64 0.30 -0.39
C ALA A 56 -13.07 0.19 1.09
N GLY A 57 -12.39 0.89 1.99
CA GLY A 57 -12.78 1.05 3.40
C GLY A 57 -13.96 2.00 3.63
N GLY A 58 -14.47 2.66 2.57
CA GLY A 58 -15.57 3.63 2.66
C GLY A 58 -15.12 5.05 3.05
N GLY A 59 -13.81 5.32 3.00
CA GLY A 59 -13.23 6.63 3.30
C GLY A 59 -12.96 7.47 2.05
N ASN A 60 -12.46 8.68 2.26
CA ASN A 60 -12.00 9.59 1.22
C ASN A 60 -10.59 10.07 1.57
N LEU A 61 -9.60 9.72 0.75
CA LEU A 61 -8.20 10.08 0.99
C LEU A 61 -7.99 11.60 1.04
N ALA A 62 -8.70 12.36 0.21
CA ALA A 62 -8.57 13.81 0.20
C ALA A 62 -8.98 14.44 1.54
N ASP A 63 -10.03 13.92 2.17
CA ASP A 63 -10.50 14.39 3.48
C ASP A 63 -9.48 14.06 4.58
N LEU A 64 -8.91 12.85 4.54
CA LEU A 64 -7.86 12.42 5.47
C LEU A 64 -6.57 13.23 5.34
N LEU A 65 -6.27 13.74 4.15
CA LEU A 65 -5.08 14.56 3.89
C LEU A 65 -5.20 16.01 4.38
N VAL A 66 -6.40 16.50 4.72
CA VAL A 66 -6.59 17.85 5.27
C VAL A 66 -5.91 17.98 6.63
N LYS A 67 -6.01 16.94 7.48
CA LYS A 67 -5.35 16.87 8.78
C LYS A 67 -4.90 15.44 9.05
N PRO A 68 -3.76 15.02 8.48
CA PRO A 68 -3.34 13.63 8.54
C PRO A 68 -3.14 13.16 9.99
N ASN A 69 -3.89 12.14 10.36
CA ASN A 69 -3.84 11.53 11.68
C ASN A 69 -3.95 10.01 11.54
N ARG A 70 -3.03 9.29 12.19
CA ARG A 70 -3.01 7.82 12.18
C ARG A 70 -4.30 7.23 12.76
N GLU A 71 -4.81 7.79 13.86
CA GLU A 71 -6.02 7.28 14.51
C GLU A 71 -7.25 7.42 13.60
N GLU A 72 -7.36 8.52 12.85
CA GLU A 72 -8.46 8.77 11.93
C GLU A 72 -8.36 7.93 10.65
N SER A 73 -7.13 7.59 10.21
CA SER A 73 -6.92 6.77 9.01
C SER A 73 -7.05 5.26 9.25
N ASN A 74 -6.75 4.78 10.47
CA ASN A 74 -6.72 3.33 10.77
C ASN A 74 -8.01 2.58 10.35
N PRO A 75 -9.23 3.07 10.60
CA PRO A 75 -10.47 2.36 10.22
C PRO A 75 -10.59 1.97 8.75
N PHE A 76 -9.82 2.64 7.86
CA PHE A 76 -9.83 2.39 6.43
C PHE A 76 -8.65 1.52 5.95
N ILE A 77 -7.63 1.30 6.80
CA ILE A 77 -6.35 0.66 6.44
C ILE A 77 -6.16 -0.65 7.23
N VAL A 78 -6.40 -0.66 8.55
CA VAL A 78 -6.19 -1.79 9.49
C VAL A 78 -7.06 -1.70 10.74
#